data_AF-A0A5J4U819-F1
#
_entry.id   AF-A0A5J4U819-F1
#
_cell.length_a   1.000
_cell.length_b   1.000
_cell.length_c   1.000
_cell.angle_alpha   90.00
_cell.angle_beta   90.00
_cell.angle_gamma   90.00
#
_symmetry.space_group_name_H-M   'P 1'
#
loop_
_entity.id
_entity.type
_entity.pdbx_description
1 polymer ?
#
loop_
_entity_poly.entity_id
_entity_poly.type
_entity_poly.pdbx_seq_one_letter_code
_entity_poly.pdbx_strand_id
1 'polypeptide(L)'
;MELKQAAKDFGDGYDDRKGLFPYEAFNTDNVNEVLSKSEPFTMEDFNSSLKKTKISEKDYQIYLEDAKRFKNRWDYLQYYNEQDTYIMIKPLMTLISLQFKYKIDMFSFMSMAACSNAIKYAKAYEDFNINGIYPNFDDNSQKFYLTENYWQSKVRGYLVQDKHKKRDTTNNVQDSDFDYFKQLFKVSNCSICGCKFTFDNKPTLDRIDNTKGHSKDNVLPCCLYCNCFCSDKDKSICKLFIQLRKYCMIRCLPTNLTDIDVYHLIRKWITGGLSNVMHRVNRSGIDFIKRLYYNKEAKKVTVLTTDHRITHVVGVDFNSLYPSVMSSEPHKFIKYTGGKMYMCGSQTGKIMGDNDHSKQTILRIINSNKRFTQEGRLFIAEVKGHIQEDYLNDFINFPPILRNYEFTTDERTIGSYMYSHMKDNTIKTDQKQRKLTNLTSTMGEYMAFSSYYL
;
A
#
# COMPACT_ATOMS: atom_id res chain seq x y z
N MET A 1 -6.93 -19.05 2.82
CA MET A 1 -8.39 -19.29 2.71
C MET A 1 -8.62 -20.42 1.73
N GLU A 2 -9.18 -21.54 2.18
CA GLU A 2 -9.51 -22.66 1.29
C GLU A 2 -10.70 -22.29 0.39
N LEU A 3 -10.76 -22.86 -0.83
CA LEU A 3 -11.85 -22.65 -1.79
C LEU A 3 -13.23 -22.86 -1.16
N LYS A 4 -13.34 -23.92 -0.33
CA LYS A 4 -14.55 -24.26 0.42
C LYS A 4 -14.99 -23.17 1.39
N GLN A 5 -14.03 -22.51 2.04
CA GLN A 5 -14.32 -21.41 2.96
C GLN A 5 -14.75 -20.16 2.18
N ALA A 6 -14.07 -19.84 1.08
CA ALA A 6 -14.45 -18.70 0.22
C ALA A 6 -15.88 -18.85 -0.35
N ALA A 7 -16.25 -20.06 -0.80
CA ALA A 7 -17.59 -20.36 -1.30
C ALA A 7 -18.67 -20.21 -0.21
N LYS A 8 -18.35 -20.58 1.04
CA LYS A 8 -19.24 -20.37 2.19
C LYS A 8 -19.38 -18.91 2.57
N ASP A 9 -18.27 -18.18 2.60
CA ASP A 9 -18.24 -16.80 3.10
C ASP A 9 -18.86 -15.81 2.11
N PHE A 10 -18.71 -16.05 0.80
CA PHE A 10 -19.10 -15.13 -0.26
C PHE A 10 -20.12 -15.70 -1.27
N GLY A 11 -20.45 -16.99 -1.19
CA GLY A 11 -21.45 -17.66 -2.01
C GLY A 11 -22.75 -17.97 -1.24
N ASP A 12 -23.53 -18.94 -1.73
CA ASP A 12 -24.71 -19.47 -1.01
C ASP A 12 -24.37 -20.69 -0.15
N GLY A 13 -23.09 -20.87 0.18
CA GLY A 13 -22.57 -22.12 0.74
C GLY A 13 -21.73 -22.90 -0.27
N TYR A 14 -21.19 -24.03 0.22
CA TYR A 14 -20.43 -24.97 -0.59
C TYR A 14 -21.34 -26.14 -0.97
N ASP A 15 -21.69 -26.22 -2.24
CA ASP A 15 -22.39 -27.37 -2.78
C ASP A 15 -21.35 -28.36 -3.32
N ASP A 16 -21.32 -29.59 -2.80
CA ASP A 16 -20.27 -30.58 -3.08
C ASP A 16 -20.46 -31.29 -4.43
N ARG A 17 -20.88 -30.53 -5.45
CA ARG A 17 -21.23 -31.06 -6.79
C ARG A 17 -20.02 -31.37 -7.66
N LYS A 18 -18.79 -31.19 -7.15
CA LYS A 18 -17.55 -31.37 -7.91
C LYS A 18 -17.38 -32.82 -8.38
N GLY A 19 -17.92 -33.80 -7.65
CA GLY A 19 -17.75 -35.21 -7.95
C GLY A 19 -16.38 -35.75 -7.49
N LEU A 20 -16.02 -36.95 -7.93
CA LEU A 20 -14.83 -37.67 -7.50
C LEU A 20 -13.94 -37.97 -8.70
N PHE A 21 -12.66 -37.59 -8.65
CA PHE A 21 -11.75 -37.78 -9.78
C PHE A 21 -10.47 -38.52 -9.39
N PRO A 22 -10.02 -39.51 -10.17
CA PRO A 22 -8.80 -40.27 -9.90
C PRO A 22 -7.57 -39.57 -10.48
N TYR A 23 -6.90 -38.76 -9.65
CA TYR A 23 -5.75 -37.93 -10.05
C TYR A 23 -4.52 -38.70 -10.53
N GLU A 24 -4.38 -39.98 -10.16
CA GLU A 24 -3.21 -40.81 -10.47
C GLU A 24 -3.48 -41.84 -11.58
N ALA A 25 -4.68 -41.83 -12.20
CA ALA A 25 -5.09 -42.83 -13.20
C ALA A 25 -4.37 -42.72 -14.56
N PHE A 26 -3.73 -41.59 -14.85
CA PHE A 26 -3.02 -41.36 -16.10
C PHE A 26 -1.84 -40.40 -15.91
N ASN A 27 -0.97 -40.35 -16.91
CA ASN A 27 0.19 -39.47 -16.98
C ASN A 27 0.33 -38.89 -18.40
N THR A 28 1.41 -38.16 -18.65
CA THR A 28 1.70 -37.52 -19.94
C THR A 28 1.75 -38.48 -21.11
N ASP A 29 2.08 -39.76 -20.85
CA ASP A 29 2.38 -40.74 -21.88
C ASP A 29 1.11 -41.48 -22.33
N ASN A 30 0.13 -41.65 -21.42
CA ASN A 30 -1.09 -42.43 -21.69
C ASN A 30 -2.41 -41.63 -21.60
N VAL A 31 -2.37 -40.32 -21.36
CA VAL A 31 -3.55 -39.45 -21.17
C VAL A 31 -4.62 -39.64 -22.24
N ASN A 32 -4.23 -39.68 -23.52
CA ASN A 32 -5.17 -39.81 -24.64
C ASN A 32 -5.84 -41.19 -24.66
N GLU A 33 -5.09 -42.25 -24.38
CA GLU A 33 -5.61 -43.61 -24.33
C GLU A 33 -6.61 -43.76 -23.17
N VAL A 34 -6.22 -43.31 -21.98
CA VAL A 34 -7.02 -43.46 -20.77
C VAL A 34 -8.29 -42.63 -20.82
N LEU A 35 -8.23 -41.37 -21.29
CA LEU A 35 -9.37 -40.45 -21.28
C LEU A 35 -10.34 -40.64 -22.46
N SER A 36 -9.91 -41.26 -23.57
CA SER A 36 -10.79 -41.52 -24.72
C SER A 36 -11.75 -42.68 -24.50
N LYS A 37 -11.58 -43.45 -23.42
CA LYS A 37 -12.45 -44.58 -23.09
C LYS A 37 -13.85 -44.12 -22.66
N SER A 38 -14.86 -44.85 -23.13
CA SER A 38 -16.27 -44.66 -22.75
C SER A 38 -16.66 -45.35 -21.45
N GLU A 39 -15.88 -46.34 -21.03
CA GLU A 39 -16.08 -47.03 -19.74
C GLU A 39 -15.66 -46.12 -18.56
N PRO A 40 -16.34 -46.20 -17.40
CA PRO A 40 -15.94 -45.45 -16.21
C PRO A 40 -14.56 -45.89 -15.71
N PHE A 41 -13.94 -45.06 -14.87
CA PHE A 41 -12.75 -45.44 -14.11
C PHE A 41 -13.07 -46.60 -13.17
N THR A 42 -12.10 -47.47 -12.98
CA THR A 42 -12.20 -48.56 -12.01
C THR A 42 -12.01 -48.01 -10.60
N MET A 43 -12.44 -48.77 -9.60
CA MET A 43 -12.25 -48.38 -8.20
C MET A 43 -10.76 -48.26 -7.81
N GLU A 44 -9.89 -49.05 -8.46
CA GLU A 44 -8.46 -49.04 -8.23
C GLU A 44 -7.77 -47.77 -8.72
N ASP A 45 -8.32 -47.14 -9.78
CA ASP A 45 -7.81 -45.88 -10.34
C ASP A 45 -7.85 -44.74 -9.30
N PHE A 46 -8.72 -44.83 -8.29
CA PHE A 46 -8.84 -43.84 -7.22
C PHE A 46 -7.85 -44.04 -6.05
N ASN A 47 -7.01 -45.07 -6.09
CA ASN A 47 -5.99 -45.28 -5.07
C ASN A 47 -4.92 -44.18 -5.18
N SER A 48 -4.69 -43.44 -4.10
CA SER A 48 -3.61 -42.44 -4.07
C SER A 48 -2.36 -43.01 -3.40
N SER A 49 -1.29 -43.14 -4.18
CA SER A 49 0.04 -43.49 -3.67
C SER A 49 0.60 -42.37 -2.78
N LEU A 50 0.28 -41.10 -3.09
CA LEU A 50 0.74 -39.94 -2.34
C LEU A 50 0.10 -39.85 -0.94
N LYS A 51 -1.23 -40.02 -0.87
CA LYS A 51 -1.98 -39.92 0.40
C LYS A 51 -2.10 -41.26 1.13
N LYS A 52 -1.74 -42.36 0.47
CA LYS A 52 -1.97 -43.75 0.94
C LYS A 52 -3.44 -44.00 1.28
N THR A 53 -4.35 -43.47 0.47
CA THR A 53 -5.81 -43.59 0.66
C THR A 53 -6.43 -44.39 -0.48
N LYS A 54 -7.52 -45.09 -0.16
CA LYS A 54 -8.41 -45.74 -1.13
C LYS A 54 -9.78 -45.09 -1.06
N ILE A 55 -10.50 -45.09 -2.17
CA ILE A 55 -11.91 -44.66 -2.20
C ILE A 55 -12.77 -45.66 -1.41
N SER A 56 -13.84 -45.16 -0.77
CA SER A 56 -14.83 -46.05 -0.16
C SER A 56 -15.78 -46.62 -1.20
N GLU A 57 -16.35 -47.80 -0.95
CA GLU A 57 -17.37 -48.38 -1.85
C GLU A 57 -18.53 -47.40 -2.09
N LYS A 58 -18.97 -46.72 -1.03
CA LYS A 58 -20.05 -45.73 -1.10
C LYS A 58 -19.70 -44.58 -2.05
N ASP A 59 -18.49 -44.03 -1.94
CA ASP A 59 -18.04 -42.93 -2.79
C ASP A 59 -17.84 -43.40 -4.24
N TYR A 60 -17.37 -44.63 -4.45
CA TYR A 60 -17.24 -45.19 -5.78
C TYR A 60 -18.60 -45.38 -6.48
N GLN A 61 -19.64 -45.81 -5.75
CA GLN A 61 -21.00 -45.86 -6.29
C GLN A 61 -21.53 -44.47 -6.67
N ILE A 62 -21.22 -43.43 -5.88
CA ILE A 62 -21.56 -42.03 -6.21
C ILE A 62 -20.87 -41.63 -7.53
N TYR A 63 -19.59 -41.96 -7.68
CA TYR A 63 -18.85 -41.72 -8.92
C TYR A 63 -19.50 -42.43 -10.13
N LEU A 64 -19.85 -43.71 -10.01
CA LEU A 64 -20.45 -44.48 -11.10
C LEU A 64 -21.78 -43.88 -11.57
N GLU A 65 -22.63 -43.41 -10.65
CA GLU A 65 -23.87 -42.73 -11.02
C GLU A 65 -23.61 -41.40 -11.74
N ASP A 66 -22.62 -40.62 -11.30
CA ASP A 66 -22.27 -39.35 -11.94
C ASP A 66 -21.65 -39.58 -13.34
N ALA A 67 -20.78 -40.60 -13.48
CA ALA A 67 -20.11 -40.95 -14.73
C ALA A 67 -21.07 -41.30 -15.87
N LYS A 68 -22.26 -41.85 -15.57
CA LYS A 68 -23.30 -42.18 -16.56
C LYS A 68 -23.78 -40.96 -17.37
N ARG A 69 -23.57 -39.75 -16.86
CA ARG A 69 -23.96 -38.50 -17.53
C ARG A 69 -23.03 -38.11 -18.68
N PHE A 70 -21.90 -38.80 -18.83
CA PHE A 70 -20.81 -38.42 -19.73
C PHE A 70 -20.51 -39.56 -20.72
N LYS A 71 -20.15 -39.21 -21.96
CA LYS A 71 -19.92 -40.20 -23.02
C LYS A 71 -18.57 -40.90 -22.89
N ASN A 72 -17.58 -40.18 -22.36
CA ASN A 72 -16.23 -40.66 -22.14
C ASN A 72 -15.59 -39.91 -20.95
N ARG A 73 -14.38 -40.32 -20.60
CA ARG A 73 -13.66 -39.74 -19.46
C ARG A 73 -13.15 -38.31 -19.75
N TRP A 74 -13.00 -37.90 -21.01
CA TRP A 74 -12.72 -36.50 -21.38
C TRP A 74 -13.85 -35.57 -20.95
N ASP A 75 -15.09 -35.92 -21.30
CA ASP A 75 -16.27 -35.13 -20.94
C ASP A 75 -16.41 -35.04 -19.41
N TYR A 76 -16.11 -36.13 -18.70
CA TYR A 76 -16.09 -36.12 -17.23
C TYR A 76 -15.01 -35.21 -16.65
N LEU A 77 -13.77 -35.30 -17.16
CA LEU A 77 -12.67 -34.43 -16.73
C LEU A 77 -12.98 -32.96 -16.99
N GLN A 78 -13.55 -32.63 -18.15
CA GLN A 78 -13.95 -31.26 -18.47
C GLN A 78 -14.97 -30.75 -17.44
N TYR A 79 -16.05 -31.50 -17.20
CA TYR A 79 -17.05 -31.15 -16.19
C TYR A 79 -16.42 -30.97 -14.80
N TYR A 80 -15.57 -31.91 -14.37
CA TYR A 80 -14.90 -31.87 -13.07
C TYR A 80 -14.06 -30.60 -12.89
N ASN A 81 -13.28 -30.23 -13.91
CA ASN A 81 -12.46 -29.02 -13.93
C ASN A 81 -13.32 -27.74 -14.00
N GLU A 82 -14.42 -27.75 -14.75
CA GLU A 82 -15.35 -26.63 -14.80
C GLU A 82 -15.98 -26.35 -13.44
N GLN A 83 -16.24 -27.37 -12.61
CA GLN A 83 -16.78 -27.17 -11.25
C GLN A 83 -15.83 -26.38 -10.34
N ASP A 84 -14.50 -26.52 -10.50
CA ASP A 84 -13.52 -25.70 -9.76
C ASP A 84 -13.62 -24.21 -10.09
N THR A 85 -14.08 -23.88 -11.30
CA THR A 85 -14.27 -22.50 -11.72
C THR A 85 -15.69 -22.01 -11.39
N TYR A 86 -16.70 -22.84 -11.61
CA TYR A 86 -18.11 -22.49 -11.40
C TYR A 86 -18.37 -22.08 -9.95
N ILE A 87 -17.77 -22.79 -8.99
CA ILE A 87 -17.91 -22.48 -7.56
C ILE A 87 -17.37 -21.09 -7.19
N MET A 88 -16.46 -20.52 -7.99
CA MET A 88 -15.89 -19.19 -7.79
C MET A 88 -16.73 -18.07 -8.37
N ILE A 89 -17.62 -18.34 -9.33
CA ILE A 89 -18.41 -17.30 -10.01
C ILE A 89 -19.20 -16.49 -9.00
N LYS A 90 -19.93 -17.15 -8.10
CA LYS A 90 -20.78 -16.45 -7.13
C LYS A 90 -19.98 -15.66 -6.09
N PRO A 91 -18.95 -16.22 -5.43
CA PRO A 91 -18.01 -15.44 -4.62
C PRO A 91 -17.46 -14.21 -5.35
N LEU A 92 -17.04 -14.35 -6.60
CA LEU A 92 -16.53 -13.23 -7.40
C LEU A 92 -17.61 -12.17 -7.63
N MET A 93 -18.84 -12.55 -7.99
CA MET A 93 -19.96 -11.62 -8.15
C MET A 93 -20.31 -10.88 -6.85
N THR A 94 -20.25 -11.57 -5.72
CA THR A 94 -20.42 -10.97 -4.39
C THR A 94 -19.30 -9.97 -4.10
N LEU A 95 -18.04 -10.33 -4.36
CA LEU A 95 -16.90 -9.43 -4.18
C LEU A 95 -17.03 -8.20 -5.07
N ILE A 96 -17.35 -8.35 -6.36
CA ILE A 96 -17.62 -7.24 -7.28
C ILE A 96 -18.69 -6.32 -6.69
N SER A 97 -19.82 -6.90 -6.26
CA SER A 97 -20.93 -6.13 -5.68
C SER A 97 -20.52 -5.38 -4.41
N LEU A 98 -19.72 -5.99 -3.54
CA LEU A 98 -19.20 -5.35 -2.33
C LEU A 98 -18.27 -4.18 -2.65
N GLN A 99 -17.37 -4.33 -3.63
CA GLN A 99 -16.48 -3.25 -4.05
C GLN A 99 -17.26 -2.12 -4.75
N PHE A 100 -18.27 -2.46 -5.53
CA PHE A 100 -19.08 -1.48 -6.24
C PHE A 100 -19.90 -0.57 -5.32
N LYS A 101 -20.20 -1.00 -4.08
CA LYS A 101 -20.77 -0.12 -3.04
C LYS A 101 -19.91 1.12 -2.79
N TYR A 102 -18.60 1.00 -2.98
CA TYR A 102 -17.63 2.08 -2.87
C TYR A 102 -17.26 2.72 -4.21
N LYS A 103 -18.01 2.42 -5.28
CA LYS A 103 -17.73 2.85 -6.67
C LYS A 103 -16.37 2.36 -7.18
N ILE A 104 -15.91 1.22 -6.67
CA ILE A 104 -14.68 0.58 -7.09
C ILE A 104 -15.05 -0.56 -8.05
N ASP A 105 -14.59 -0.45 -9.29
CA ASP A 105 -14.68 -1.54 -10.26
C ASP A 105 -13.53 -2.51 -10.04
N MET A 106 -13.83 -3.72 -9.55
CA MET A 106 -12.83 -4.74 -9.25
C MET A 106 -12.00 -5.14 -10.48
N PHE A 107 -12.56 -5.10 -11.70
CA PHE A 107 -11.84 -5.49 -12.92
C PHE A 107 -10.86 -4.43 -13.41
N SER A 108 -11.15 -3.15 -13.15
CA SER A 108 -10.24 -2.03 -13.46
C SER A 108 -9.03 -1.98 -12.52
N PHE A 109 -9.04 -2.70 -11.39
CA PHE A 109 -7.96 -2.71 -10.40
C PHE A 109 -7.12 -3.98 -10.50
N MET A 110 -5.80 -3.84 -10.31
CA MET A 110 -4.82 -4.92 -10.53
C MET A 110 -4.87 -6.04 -9.49
N SER A 111 -5.47 -5.82 -8.30
CA SER A 111 -5.53 -6.83 -7.24
C SER A 111 -6.58 -6.50 -6.17
N MET A 112 -6.95 -7.52 -5.38
CA MET A 112 -7.80 -7.34 -4.19
C MET A 112 -7.16 -6.41 -3.13
N ALA A 113 -5.83 -6.42 -3.00
CA ALA A 113 -5.14 -5.49 -2.11
C ALA A 113 -5.30 -4.04 -2.57
N ALA A 114 -5.26 -3.79 -3.89
CA ALA A 114 -5.51 -2.47 -4.47
C ALA A 114 -6.97 -2.03 -4.24
N CYS A 115 -7.95 -2.94 -4.40
CA CYS A 115 -9.35 -2.66 -4.08
C CYS A 115 -9.55 -2.29 -2.61
N SER A 116 -9.00 -3.08 -1.68
CA SER A 116 -9.08 -2.78 -0.24
C SER A 116 -8.43 -1.44 0.12
N ASN A 117 -7.30 -1.11 -0.50
CA ASN A 117 -6.67 0.19 -0.34
C ASN A 117 -7.57 1.32 -0.85
N ALA A 118 -8.20 1.16 -2.02
CA ALA A 118 -9.15 2.13 -2.56
C ALA A 118 -10.38 2.32 -1.65
N ILE A 119 -10.96 1.25 -1.09
CA ILE A 119 -12.05 1.38 -0.09
C ILE A 119 -11.57 2.20 1.10
N LYS A 120 -10.37 1.91 1.61
CA LYS A 120 -9.78 2.61 2.76
C LYS A 120 -9.68 4.11 2.51
N TYR A 121 -9.25 4.51 1.31
CA TYR A 121 -9.23 5.92 0.91
C TYR A 121 -10.64 6.47 0.73
N ALA A 122 -11.54 5.77 0.04
CA ALA A 122 -12.93 6.20 -0.13
C ALA A 122 -13.60 6.50 1.22
N LYS A 123 -13.34 5.67 2.24
CA LYS A 123 -13.77 5.89 3.61
C LYS A 123 -13.18 7.14 4.25
N ALA A 124 -11.90 7.43 4.04
CA ALA A 124 -11.30 8.67 4.56
C ALA A 124 -11.93 9.94 3.97
N TYR A 125 -12.55 9.84 2.79
CA TYR A 125 -13.23 10.94 2.10
C TYR A 125 -14.76 10.92 2.24
N GLU A 126 -15.35 10.06 3.10
CA GLU A 126 -16.81 9.94 3.19
C GLU A 126 -17.50 11.23 3.67
N ASP A 127 -16.81 12.03 4.51
CA ASP A 127 -17.28 13.33 5.00
C ASP A 127 -16.86 14.51 4.09
N PHE A 128 -16.25 14.24 2.93
CA PHE A 128 -15.83 15.31 2.04
C PHE A 128 -17.03 16.00 1.40
N ASN A 129 -17.09 17.32 1.53
CA ASN A 129 -18.11 18.16 0.95
C ASN A 129 -17.43 19.33 0.22
N ILE A 130 -17.61 19.40 -1.10
CA ILE A 130 -17.07 20.49 -1.93
C ILE A 130 -17.54 21.88 -1.48
N ASN A 131 -18.72 21.98 -0.88
CA ASN A 131 -19.28 23.22 -0.33
C ASN A 131 -19.06 23.35 1.19
N GLY A 132 -18.34 22.41 1.81
CA GLY A 132 -17.99 22.45 3.22
C GLY A 132 -17.07 23.61 3.57
N ILE A 133 -17.18 24.10 4.81
CA ILE A 133 -16.32 25.16 5.33
C ILE A 133 -15.14 24.50 6.05
N TYR A 134 -14.00 24.47 5.38
CA TYR A 134 -12.74 23.99 5.95
C TYR A 134 -11.90 25.19 6.44
N PRO A 135 -11.49 25.26 7.72
CA PRO A 135 -10.65 26.35 8.22
C PRO A 135 -9.29 26.41 7.51
N ASN A 136 -8.64 27.58 7.56
CA ASN A 136 -7.23 27.73 7.20
C ASN A 136 -6.36 27.11 8.31
N PHE A 137 -5.18 26.63 7.93
CA PHE A 137 -4.11 26.28 8.87
C PHE A 137 -3.44 27.59 9.30
N ASP A 138 -3.41 27.82 10.61
CA ASP A 138 -2.70 28.95 11.22
C ASP A 138 -3.04 30.32 10.65
N ASP A 139 -4.28 30.75 10.83
CA ASP A 139 -4.63 32.15 10.61
C ASP A 139 -4.92 32.84 11.95
N ASN A 140 -3.85 33.08 12.73
CA ASN A 140 -3.88 34.01 13.86
C ASN A 140 -3.92 35.48 13.38
N SER A 141 -3.99 35.70 12.06
CA SER A 141 -4.00 37.03 11.47
C SER A 141 -5.32 37.73 11.74
N GLN A 142 -5.24 39.05 11.87
CA GLN A 142 -6.41 39.88 12.09
C GLN A 142 -7.28 39.91 10.82
N LYS A 143 -8.58 40.16 11.03
CA LYS A 143 -9.53 40.37 9.94
C LYS A 143 -9.02 41.49 9.02
N PHE A 144 -9.08 41.25 7.71
CA PHE A 144 -8.67 42.24 6.73
C PHE A 144 -9.61 43.46 6.74
N TYR A 145 -9.03 44.64 6.71
CA TYR A 145 -9.75 45.89 6.44
C TYR A 145 -9.18 46.54 5.17
N LEU A 146 -10.06 46.92 4.24
CA LEU A 146 -9.66 47.54 2.98
C LEU A 146 -9.22 48.99 3.23
N THR A 147 -8.01 49.34 2.79
CA THR A 147 -7.51 50.72 2.76
C THR A 147 -7.59 51.29 1.35
N GLU A 148 -7.72 52.61 1.22
CA GLU A 148 -7.79 53.28 -0.08
C GLU A 148 -6.55 53.02 -0.92
N ASN A 149 -5.36 53.12 -0.32
CA ASN A 149 -4.08 52.83 -0.99
C ASN A 149 -4.03 51.41 -1.57
N TYR A 150 -4.54 50.41 -0.81
CA TYR A 150 -4.62 49.04 -1.30
C TYR A 150 -5.60 48.95 -2.48
N TRP A 151 -6.78 49.56 -2.36
CA TRP A 151 -7.80 49.56 -3.40
C TRP A 151 -7.29 50.19 -4.71
N GLN A 152 -6.73 51.39 -4.64
CA GLN A 152 -6.15 52.09 -5.81
C GLN A 152 -5.04 51.29 -6.49
N SER A 153 -4.24 50.55 -5.72
CA SER A 153 -3.24 49.63 -6.26
C SER A 153 -3.89 48.47 -7.02
N LYS A 154 -4.96 47.88 -6.46
CA LYS A 154 -5.71 46.79 -7.10
C LYS A 154 -6.43 47.25 -8.37
N VAL A 155 -7.12 48.38 -8.35
CA VAL A 155 -7.82 48.97 -9.52
C VAL A 155 -6.85 49.17 -10.68
N ARG A 156 -5.70 49.81 -10.44
CA ARG A 156 -4.64 49.97 -11.44
C ARG A 156 -4.16 48.63 -11.98
N GLY A 157 -3.94 47.65 -11.10
CA GLY A 157 -3.54 46.30 -11.49
C GLY A 157 -4.57 45.61 -12.38
N TYR A 158 -5.86 45.71 -12.08
CA TYR A 158 -6.94 45.12 -12.87
C TYR A 158 -7.03 45.76 -14.25
N LEU A 159 -6.94 47.08 -14.33
CA LEU A 159 -6.95 47.82 -15.60
C LEU A 159 -5.79 47.39 -16.52
N VAL A 160 -4.58 47.27 -15.96
CA VAL A 160 -3.41 46.82 -16.72
C VAL A 160 -3.59 45.38 -17.22
N GLN A 161 -4.09 44.48 -16.36
CA GLN A 161 -4.33 43.09 -16.73
C GLN A 161 -5.36 42.95 -17.86
N ASP A 162 -6.45 43.71 -17.80
CA ASP A 162 -7.51 43.64 -18.80
C ASP A 162 -7.09 44.27 -20.13
N LYS A 163 -6.37 45.40 -20.11
CA LYS A 163 -5.76 46.00 -21.31
C LYS A 163 -4.78 45.03 -21.97
N HIS A 164 -3.92 44.39 -21.18
CA HIS A 164 -2.93 43.43 -21.70
C HIS A 164 -3.60 42.24 -22.42
N LYS A 165 -4.77 41.80 -21.91
CA LYS A 165 -5.57 40.72 -22.50
C LYS A 165 -6.62 41.22 -23.51
N LYS A 166 -6.58 42.50 -23.90
CA LYS A 166 -7.49 43.14 -24.87
C LYS A 166 -8.98 42.99 -24.52
N ARG A 167 -9.31 43.03 -23.22
CA ARG A 167 -10.71 43.03 -22.74
C ARG A 167 -11.28 44.44 -22.75
N ASP A 168 -12.61 44.55 -22.83
CA ASP A 168 -13.29 45.84 -22.63
C ASP A 168 -13.09 46.31 -21.17
N THR A 169 -12.62 47.55 -21.03
CA THR A 169 -12.34 48.19 -19.74
C THR A 169 -13.29 49.36 -19.44
N THR A 170 -14.29 49.62 -20.28
CA THR A 170 -15.19 50.77 -20.16
C THR A 170 -15.92 50.80 -18.82
N ASN A 171 -16.33 49.62 -18.35
CA ASN A 171 -17.06 49.43 -17.09
C ASN A 171 -16.23 48.77 -16.00
N ASN A 172 -14.90 48.87 -16.06
CA ASN A 172 -14.04 48.33 -15.01
C ASN A 172 -14.28 49.04 -13.68
N VAL A 173 -14.04 48.32 -12.57
CA VAL A 173 -14.05 48.88 -11.22
C VAL A 173 -13.14 50.12 -11.13
N GLN A 174 -13.61 51.12 -10.42
CA GLN A 174 -12.95 52.42 -10.27
C GLN A 174 -12.57 52.69 -8.81
N ASP A 175 -11.71 53.68 -8.59
CA ASP A 175 -11.35 54.13 -7.24
C ASP A 175 -12.59 54.59 -6.44
N SER A 176 -13.60 55.15 -7.13
CA SER A 176 -14.89 55.54 -6.53
C SER A 176 -15.71 54.38 -5.97
N ASP A 177 -15.37 53.13 -6.31
CA ASP A 177 -16.10 51.94 -5.83
C ASP A 177 -15.60 51.44 -4.46
N PHE A 178 -14.70 52.20 -3.83
CA PHE A 178 -14.05 51.85 -2.57
C PHE A 178 -15.03 51.41 -1.47
N ASP A 179 -16.05 52.21 -1.18
CA ASP A 179 -16.98 51.91 -0.08
C ASP A 179 -17.79 50.63 -0.33
N TYR A 180 -18.17 50.38 -1.59
CA TYR A 180 -18.85 49.16 -1.99
C TYR A 180 -17.97 47.94 -1.73
N PHE A 181 -16.72 47.93 -2.21
CA PHE A 181 -15.82 46.79 -2.04
C PHE A 181 -15.29 46.64 -0.60
N LYS A 182 -15.18 47.74 0.14
CA LYS A 182 -14.86 47.73 1.58
C LYS A 182 -15.94 46.98 2.36
N GLN A 183 -17.21 47.30 2.10
CA GLN A 183 -18.33 46.58 2.73
C GLN A 183 -18.40 45.13 2.25
N LEU A 184 -18.23 44.89 0.94
CA LEU A 184 -18.23 43.55 0.37
C LEU A 184 -17.18 42.65 1.03
N PHE A 185 -15.92 43.06 1.09
CA PHE A 185 -14.86 42.26 1.74
C PHE A 185 -15.04 42.11 3.25
N LYS A 186 -15.79 43.00 3.91
CA LYS A 186 -16.09 42.90 5.35
C LYS A 186 -17.09 41.78 5.66
N VAL A 187 -18.06 41.54 4.77
CA VAL A 187 -19.16 40.58 5.01
C VAL A 187 -19.03 39.29 4.20
N SER A 188 -18.22 39.30 3.13
CA SER A 188 -18.00 38.14 2.27
C SER A 188 -16.75 37.35 2.66
N ASN A 189 -16.70 36.13 2.13
CA ASN A 189 -15.54 35.26 2.16
C ASN A 189 -15.06 35.01 0.73
N CYS A 190 -13.92 34.34 0.58
CA CYS A 190 -13.49 33.83 -0.71
C CYS A 190 -14.58 32.95 -1.33
N SER A 191 -15.05 33.32 -2.53
CA SER A 191 -16.10 32.62 -3.28
C SER A 191 -15.75 31.16 -3.63
N ILE A 192 -14.46 30.83 -3.67
CA ILE A 192 -13.96 29.50 -4.03
C ILE A 192 -13.76 28.62 -2.81
N CYS A 193 -12.93 29.06 -1.84
CA CYS A 193 -12.56 28.25 -0.69
C CYS A 193 -13.37 28.53 0.59
N GLY A 194 -14.23 29.55 0.59
CA GLY A 194 -15.04 29.94 1.75
C GLY A 194 -14.27 30.60 2.90
N CYS A 195 -12.95 30.81 2.76
CA CYS A 195 -12.14 31.40 3.84
C CYS A 195 -12.41 32.88 4.03
N LYS A 196 -12.34 33.32 5.29
CA LYS A 196 -12.37 34.73 5.66
C LYS A 196 -11.12 35.43 5.11
N PHE A 197 -11.26 36.72 4.84
CA PHE A 197 -10.14 37.57 4.44
C PHE A 197 -9.40 38.11 5.66
N THR A 198 -8.08 37.95 5.64
CA THR A 198 -7.14 38.38 6.68
C THR A 198 -5.95 39.10 6.06
N PHE A 199 -5.03 39.62 6.87
CA PHE A 199 -3.83 40.26 6.34
C PHE A 199 -2.90 39.29 5.60
N ASP A 200 -2.93 38.01 5.98
CA ASP A 200 -2.17 36.96 5.29
C ASP A 200 -2.97 36.36 4.13
N ASN A 201 -4.29 36.32 4.24
CA ASN A 201 -5.21 35.88 3.18
C ASN A 201 -5.97 37.06 2.55
N LYS A 202 -5.25 37.97 1.88
CA LYS A 202 -5.83 39.21 1.34
C LYS A 202 -6.85 38.94 0.22
N PRO A 203 -7.93 39.74 0.13
CA PRO A 203 -8.94 39.61 -0.91
C PRO A 203 -8.44 40.13 -2.26
N THR A 204 -8.97 39.52 -3.31
CA THR A 204 -8.88 39.95 -4.70
C THR A 204 -10.26 39.80 -5.35
N LEU A 205 -10.42 40.37 -6.54
CA LEU A 205 -11.56 40.15 -7.42
C LEU A 205 -11.18 39.08 -8.45
N ASP A 206 -11.94 37.98 -8.43
CA ASP A 206 -11.92 36.94 -9.46
C ASP A 206 -13.05 37.21 -10.45
N ARG A 207 -12.75 37.12 -11.75
CA ARG A 207 -13.75 37.40 -12.79
C ARG A 207 -14.69 36.22 -12.97
N ILE A 208 -16.00 36.45 -13.05
CA ILE A 208 -16.99 35.40 -13.34
C ILE A 208 -16.76 34.85 -14.75
N ASP A 209 -16.67 35.75 -15.72
CA ASP A 209 -16.32 35.47 -17.12
C ASP A 209 -14.94 36.05 -17.44
N ASN A 210 -13.98 35.17 -17.74
CA ASN A 210 -12.60 35.54 -18.06
C ASN A 210 -12.44 36.22 -19.43
N THR A 211 -13.49 36.27 -20.26
CA THR A 211 -13.50 37.04 -21.52
C THR A 211 -13.83 38.52 -21.29
N LYS A 212 -14.43 38.87 -20.15
CA LYS A 212 -14.86 40.23 -19.79
C LYS A 212 -13.91 40.89 -18.78
N GLY A 213 -13.90 42.22 -18.75
CA GLY A 213 -13.11 42.99 -17.77
C GLY A 213 -13.64 42.87 -16.34
N HIS A 214 -12.94 43.49 -15.39
CA HIS A 214 -13.34 43.53 -13.98
C HIS A 214 -14.45 44.56 -13.75
N SER A 215 -15.68 44.32 -14.20
CA SER A 215 -16.86 45.12 -13.81
C SER A 215 -17.47 44.61 -12.51
N LYS A 216 -18.27 45.44 -11.82
CA LYS A 216 -18.94 45.06 -10.55
C LYS A 216 -19.77 43.77 -10.68
N ASP A 217 -20.47 43.60 -11.81
CA ASP A 217 -21.33 42.45 -12.06
C ASP A 217 -20.57 41.22 -12.56
N ASN A 218 -19.29 41.37 -12.91
CA ASN A 218 -18.44 40.29 -13.42
C ASN A 218 -17.35 39.87 -12.41
N VAL A 219 -17.44 40.25 -11.14
CA VAL A 219 -16.41 39.91 -10.15
C VAL A 219 -16.97 39.30 -8.89
N LEU A 220 -16.21 38.38 -8.30
CA LEU A 220 -16.47 37.82 -6.97
C LEU A 220 -15.25 38.00 -6.07
N PRO A 221 -15.44 38.25 -4.76
CA PRO A 221 -14.37 38.20 -3.79
C PRO A 221 -13.69 36.83 -3.80
N CYS A 222 -12.37 36.81 -3.90
CA CYS A 222 -11.57 35.59 -3.97
C CYS A 222 -10.20 35.83 -3.35
N CYS A 223 -9.63 34.89 -2.62
CA CYS A 223 -8.27 35.06 -2.12
C CYS A 223 -7.24 34.84 -3.23
N LEU A 224 -6.05 35.44 -3.06
CA LEU A 224 -5.00 35.39 -4.07
C LEU A 224 -4.64 33.96 -4.50
N TYR A 225 -4.49 33.03 -3.55
CA TYR A 225 -4.16 31.64 -3.85
C TYR A 225 -5.22 30.98 -4.76
N CYS A 226 -6.50 31.15 -4.42
CA CYS A 226 -7.59 30.56 -5.20
C CYS A 226 -7.65 31.16 -6.60
N ASN A 227 -7.58 32.49 -6.70
CA ASN A 227 -7.60 33.21 -7.97
C ASN A 227 -6.44 32.75 -8.89
N CYS A 228 -5.21 32.70 -8.36
CA CYS A 228 -4.04 32.22 -9.11
C CYS A 228 -4.13 30.73 -9.50
N PHE A 229 -4.61 29.86 -8.60
CA PHE A 229 -4.74 28.43 -8.88
C PHE A 229 -5.77 28.14 -9.97
N CYS A 230 -6.91 28.85 -9.90
CA CYS A 230 -7.98 28.75 -10.88
C CYS A 230 -7.54 29.31 -12.23
N SER A 231 -7.02 30.54 -12.23
CA SER A 231 -6.60 31.22 -13.46
C SER A 231 -7.72 31.14 -14.52
N ASP A 232 -7.44 30.57 -15.69
CA ASP A 232 -8.41 30.39 -16.77
C ASP A 232 -9.03 28.98 -16.81
N LYS A 233 -8.84 28.16 -15.77
CA LYS A 233 -9.38 26.80 -15.67
C LYS A 233 -10.85 26.78 -15.23
N ASP A 234 -11.50 25.64 -15.39
CA ASP A 234 -12.87 25.42 -14.89
C ASP A 234 -12.97 25.64 -13.38
N LYS A 235 -13.88 26.54 -12.98
CA LYS A 235 -14.04 26.96 -11.59
C LYS A 235 -14.52 25.84 -10.68
N SER A 236 -15.36 24.92 -11.19
CA SER A 236 -15.90 23.80 -10.42
C SER A 236 -14.80 22.80 -10.10
N ILE A 237 -13.98 22.46 -11.09
CA ILE A 237 -12.79 21.61 -10.93
C ILE A 237 -11.80 22.25 -9.96
N CYS A 238 -11.52 23.55 -10.10
CA CYS A 238 -10.58 24.21 -9.20
C CYS A 238 -11.09 24.28 -7.76
N LYS A 239 -12.38 24.58 -7.56
CA LYS A 239 -13.02 24.51 -6.25
C LYS A 239 -12.90 23.12 -5.63
N LEU A 240 -13.14 22.06 -6.41
CA LEU A 240 -12.96 20.67 -5.97
C LEU A 240 -11.54 20.44 -5.44
N PHE A 241 -10.50 20.76 -6.23
CA PHE A 241 -9.11 20.53 -5.81
C PHE A 241 -8.69 21.35 -4.59
N ILE A 242 -9.11 22.62 -4.52
CA ILE A 242 -8.81 23.49 -3.38
C ILE A 242 -9.46 22.94 -2.10
N GLN A 243 -10.72 22.56 -2.16
CA GLN A 243 -11.45 22.05 -1.00
C GLN A 243 -10.94 20.67 -0.59
N LEU A 244 -10.63 19.81 -1.56
CA LEU A 244 -10.02 18.51 -1.31
C LEU A 244 -8.67 18.65 -0.61
N ARG A 245 -7.79 19.55 -1.11
CA ARG A 245 -6.51 19.83 -0.47
C ARG A 245 -6.68 20.26 0.98
N LYS A 246 -7.62 21.16 1.26
CA LYS A 246 -7.90 21.61 2.64
C LYS A 246 -8.40 20.46 3.50
N TYR A 247 -9.36 19.67 3.01
CA TYR A 247 -9.87 18.49 3.70
C TYR A 247 -8.75 17.51 4.06
N CYS A 248 -7.89 17.16 3.09
CA CYS A 248 -6.74 16.28 3.30
C CYS A 248 -5.82 16.81 4.39
N MET A 249 -5.45 18.09 4.33
CA MET A 249 -4.54 18.67 5.32
C MET A 249 -5.15 18.64 6.73
N ILE A 250 -6.47 18.83 6.90
CA ILE A 250 -7.11 18.96 8.23
C ILE A 250 -7.13 17.59 8.91
N ARG A 251 -7.36 16.57 8.09
CA ARG A 251 -7.46 15.17 8.49
C ARG A 251 -6.10 14.46 8.42
N CYS A 252 -5.01 15.16 8.12
CA CYS A 252 -3.68 14.61 7.89
C CYS A 252 -3.66 13.45 6.88
N LEU A 253 -4.53 13.46 5.88
CA LEU A 253 -4.59 12.42 4.85
C LEU A 253 -3.38 12.50 3.92
N PRO A 254 -2.95 11.37 3.33
CA PRO A 254 -1.90 11.36 2.32
C PRO A 254 -2.16 12.36 1.20
N THR A 255 -1.17 13.22 0.97
CA THR A 255 -1.10 14.14 -0.17
C THR A 255 0.16 13.86 -0.96
N ASN A 256 0.27 14.44 -2.15
CA ASN A 256 1.49 14.33 -2.95
C ASN A 256 2.69 14.85 -2.15
N LEU A 257 3.77 14.06 -2.15
CA LEU A 257 5.05 14.50 -1.60
C LEU A 257 5.60 15.62 -2.49
N THR A 258 5.76 16.81 -1.92
CA THR A 258 6.33 17.96 -2.61
C THR A 258 7.84 18.07 -2.44
N ASP A 259 8.41 17.35 -1.45
CA ASP A 259 9.85 17.27 -1.21
C ASP A 259 10.41 15.99 -1.87
N ILE A 260 11.27 16.18 -2.87
CA ILE A 260 11.87 15.10 -3.65
C ILE A 260 12.81 14.22 -2.81
N ASP A 261 13.50 14.79 -1.83
CA ASP A 261 14.37 14.03 -0.94
C ASP A 261 13.55 13.11 -0.03
N VAL A 262 12.40 13.60 0.47
CA VAL A 262 11.49 12.77 1.26
C VAL A 262 10.90 11.67 0.40
N TYR A 263 10.54 11.96 -0.85
CA TYR A 263 10.13 10.92 -1.79
C TYR A 263 11.21 9.86 -1.96
N HIS A 264 12.47 10.24 -2.23
CA HIS A 264 13.56 9.29 -2.39
C HIS A 264 13.86 8.50 -1.12
N LEU A 265 13.83 9.16 0.04
CA LEU A 265 13.94 8.54 1.35
C LEU A 265 12.89 7.43 1.50
N ILE A 266 11.62 7.73 1.28
CA ILE A 266 10.56 6.71 1.42
C ILE A 266 10.70 5.62 0.36
N ARG A 267 10.87 6.01 -0.91
CA ARG A 267 10.83 5.11 -2.07
C ARG A 267 11.97 4.11 -2.10
N LYS A 268 13.17 4.51 -1.67
CA LYS A 268 14.40 3.69 -1.71
C LYS A 268 14.26 2.41 -0.86
N TRP A 269 13.51 2.51 0.24
CA TRP A 269 13.40 1.45 1.26
C TRP A 269 12.10 0.64 1.19
N ILE A 270 11.21 0.95 0.24
CA ILE A 270 10.09 0.08 -0.11
C ILE A 270 10.64 -1.16 -0.81
N THR A 271 10.38 -2.34 -0.23
CA THR A 271 10.80 -3.64 -0.75
C THR A 271 9.60 -4.56 -0.89
N GLY A 272 9.70 -5.57 -1.77
CA GLY A 272 8.65 -6.57 -1.96
C GLY A 272 8.62 -7.62 -0.85
N GLY A 273 7.92 -8.73 -1.10
CA GLY A 273 7.96 -9.89 -0.21
C GLY A 273 9.36 -10.51 -0.13
N LEU A 274 9.74 -10.95 1.07
CA LEU A 274 10.95 -11.73 1.26
C LEU A 274 10.76 -13.13 0.69
N SER A 275 11.63 -13.54 -0.22
CA SER A 275 11.69 -14.92 -0.73
C SER A 275 13.09 -15.47 -0.48
N ASN A 276 13.18 -16.38 0.48
CA ASN A 276 14.43 -17.03 0.86
C ASN A 276 14.30 -18.54 0.71
N VAL A 277 15.21 -19.13 -0.06
CA VAL A 277 15.40 -20.57 -0.14
C VAL A 277 16.61 -20.93 0.71
N MET A 278 16.39 -21.75 1.74
CA MET A 278 17.50 -22.35 2.47
C MET A 278 17.90 -23.63 1.75
N HIS A 279 19.12 -23.69 1.20
CA HIS A 279 19.67 -24.90 0.56
C HIS A 279 20.03 -25.95 1.61
N ARG A 280 19.01 -26.52 2.26
CA ARG A 280 19.13 -27.56 3.29
C ARG A 280 18.07 -28.63 3.03
N VAL A 281 18.52 -29.89 3.01
CA VAL A 281 17.62 -31.03 3.02
C VAL A 281 17.29 -31.35 4.49
N ASN A 282 16.00 -31.35 4.82
CA ASN A 282 15.50 -31.66 6.15
C ASN A 282 14.45 -32.78 6.02
N ARG A 283 14.84 -34.02 6.30
CA ARG A 283 13.96 -35.19 6.24
C ARG A 283 13.55 -35.63 7.64
N SER A 284 12.24 -35.73 7.86
CA SER A 284 11.68 -36.30 9.08
C SER A 284 12.20 -37.73 9.30
N GLY A 285 12.52 -38.07 10.55
CA GLY A 285 13.04 -39.36 10.97
C GLY A 285 14.51 -39.61 10.62
N ILE A 286 15.13 -38.81 9.75
CA ILE A 286 16.49 -39.04 9.24
C ILE A 286 17.45 -37.98 9.73
N ASP A 287 17.14 -36.70 9.48
CA ASP A 287 18.05 -35.59 9.73
C ASP A 287 17.86 -34.99 11.15
N PHE A 288 18.88 -34.29 11.65
CA PHE A 288 18.87 -33.58 12.93
C PHE A 288 18.74 -32.07 12.72
N ILE A 289 18.15 -31.37 13.70
CA ILE A 289 17.93 -29.92 13.64
C ILE A 289 19.28 -29.19 13.55
N LYS A 290 19.40 -28.26 12.61
CA LYS A 290 20.60 -27.42 12.42
C LYS A 290 20.34 -26.00 12.92
N ARG A 291 21.26 -25.46 13.73
CA ARG A 291 21.18 -24.09 14.28
C ARG A 291 22.41 -23.28 13.87
N LEU A 292 22.22 -22.03 13.49
CA LEU A 292 23.35 -21.09 13.33
C LEU A 292 23.85 -20.64 14.71
N TYR A 293 25.17 -20.58 14.87
CA TYR A 293 25.84 -20.11 16.07
C TYR A 293 26.97 -19.15 15.71
N TYR A 294 26.97 -18.00 16.36
CA TYR A 294 28.02 -16.99 16.27
C TYR A 294 29.00 -17.16 17.43
N ASN A 295 30.26 -17.41 17.08
CA ASN A 295 31.38 -17.40 18.00
C ASN A 295 31.95 -15.98 18.10
N LYS A 296 31.88 -15.38 19.29
CA LYS A 296 32.31 -14.00 19.57
C LYS A 296 33.83 -13.79 19.46
N GLU A 297 34.63 -14.80 19.81
CA GLU A 297 36.09 -14.72 19.77
C GLU A 297 36.60 -14.85 18.33
N ALA A 298 36.10 -15.85 17.62
CA ALA A 298 36.48 -16.11 16.24
C ALA A 298 35.80 -15.18 15.22
N LYS A 299 34.79 -14.40 15.64
CA LYS A 299 33.93 -13.56 14.79
C LYS A 299 33.37 -14.33 13.59
N LYS A 300 32.93 -15.58 13.81
CA LYS A 300 32.47 -16.51 12.77
C LYS A 300 31.14 -17.12 13.11
N VAL A 301 30.32 -17.30 12.07
CA VAL A 301 29.08 -18.08 12.14
C VAL A 301 29.37 -19.52 11.71
N THR A 302 28.96 -20.47 12.54
CA THR A 302 29.02 -21.89 12.24
C THR A 302 27.61 -22.50 12.27
N VAL A 303 27.45 -23.64 11.62
CA VAL A 303 26.20 -24.41 11.67
C VAL A 303 26.45 -25.57 12.63
N LEU A 304 25.70 -25.61 13.72
CA LEU A 304 25.73 -26.70 14.69
C LEU A 304 24.59 -27.68 14.38
N THR A 305 24.90 -28.97 14.40
CA THR A 305 23.91 -30.05 14.40
C THR A 305 23.54 -30.34 15.85
N THR A 306 22.26 -30.20 16.20
CA THR A 306 21.79 -30.57 17.54
C THR A 306 21.57 -32.08 17.63
N ASP A 307 21.38 -32.57 18.85
CA ASP A 307 20.93 -33.94 19.16
C ASP A 307 19.43 -34.16 18.92
N HIS A 308 18.69 -33.14 18.50
CA HIS A 308 17.26 -33.22 18.27
C HIS A 308 16.95 -33.71 16.85
N ARG A 309 16.43 -34.93 16.73
CA ARG A 309 15.97 -35.49 15.45
C ARG A 309 14.73 -34.75 14.95
N ILE A 310 14.69 -34.44 13.66
CA ILE A 310 13.52 -33.85 13.03
C ILE A 310 12.43 -34.92 12.98
N THR A 311 11.32 -34.73 13.69
CA THR A 311 10.19 -35.66 13.68
C THR A 311 9.05 -35.19 12.78
N HIS A 312 8.86 -33.88 12.64
CA HIS A 312 7.80 -33.28 11.86
C HIS A 312 8.30 -32.04 11.13
N VAL A 313 7.71 -31.73 9.98
CA VAL A 313 7.94 -30.49 9.23
C VAL A 313 6.57 -29.82 9.05
N VAL A 314 6.46 -28.56 9.42
CA VAL A 314 5.22 -27.79 9.34
C VAL A 314 5.44 -26.59 8.44
N GLY A 315 4.57 -26.43 7.45
CA GLY A 315 4.44 -25.20 6.68
C GLY A 315 3.40 -24.30 7.33
N VAL A 316 3.74 -23.03 7.57
CA VAL A 316 2.81 -22.02 8.08
C VAL A 316 2.65 -20.97 7.01
N ASP A 317 1.40 -20.64 6.69
CA ASP A 317 1.07 -19.56 5.77
C ASP A 317 0.11 -18.56 6.45
N PHE A 318 0.20 -17.30 6.05
CA PHE A 318 -0.63 -16.23 6.58
C PHE A 318 -1.92 -16.13 5.79
N ASN A 319 -3.05 -16.17 6.50
CA ASN A 319 -4.32 -15.76 5.90
C ASN A 319 -4.31 -14.25 5.66
N SER A 320 -4.16 -13.84 4.40
CA SER A 320 -4.24 -12.44 3.98
C SER A 320 -3.24 -11.53 4.69
N LEU A 321 -1.94 -11.84 4.57
CA LEU A 321 -0.83 -11.12 5.24
C LEU A 321 -0.93 -9.59 5.17
N TYR A 322 -1.12 -9.02 3.97
CA TYR A 322 -1.16 -7.55 3.82
C TYR A 322 -2.44 -6.94 4.43
N PRO A 323 -3.65 -7.45 4.13
CA PRO A 323 -4.85 -7.00 4.83
C PRO A 323 -4.79 -7.13 6.34
N SER A 324 -4.23 -8.22 6.89
CA SER A 324 -4.19 -8.44 8.35
C SER A 324 -3.32 -7.42 9.08
N VAL A 325 -2.25 -6.94 8.44
CA VAL A 325 -1.38 -5.90 9.00
C VAL A 325 -2.01 -4.50 8.83
N MET A 326 -2.79 -4.29 7.77
CA MET A 326 -3.36 -2.99 7.39
C MET A 326 -4.81 -2.77 7.82
N SER A 327 -5.42 -3.75 8.50
CA SER A 327 -6.83 -3.73 8.96
C SER A 327 -7.09 -2.79 10.13
N SER A 328 -6.03 -2.24 10.75
CA SER A 328 -6.11 -1.50 12.01
C SER A 328 -6.67 -2.32 13.19
N GLU A 329 -6.76 -3.65 13.02
CA GLU A 329 -7.01 -4.56 14.13
C GLU A 329 -5.86 -4.51 15.14
N PRO A 330 -6.16 -4.53 16.45
CA PRO A 330 -5.12 -4.58 17.47
C PRO A 330 -4.25 -5.83 17.32
N HIS A 331 -2.94 -5.60 17.20
CA HIS A 331 -1.93 -6.63 17.07
C HIS A 331 -0.82 -6.45 18.12
N LYS A 332 -0.56 -7.49 18.92
CA LYS A 332 0.40 -7.47 20.03
C LYS A 332 1.85 -7.07 19.65
N PHE A 333 2.22 -7.22 18.37
CA PHE A 333 3.54 -6.83 17.88
C PHE A 333 3.65 -5.35 17.48
N ILE A 334 2.54 -4.63 17.30
CA ILE A 334 2.55 -3.21 16.92
C ILE A 334 2.54 -2.35 18.19
N LYS A 335 3.65 -2.37 18.93
CA LYS A 335 3.74 -1.68 20.22
C LYS A 335 3.72 -0.15 20.09
N TYR A 336 4.29 0.39 18.99
CA TYR A 336 4.49 1.83 18.79
C TYR A 336 3.19 2.66 18.86
N THR A 337 2.02 2.04 18.69
CA THR A 337 0.72 2.72 18.60
C THR A 337 -0.38 1.99 19.38
N GLY A 338 -0.01 1.27 20.44
CA GLY A 338 -0.98 0.55 21.27
C GLY A 338 -1.68 -0.60 20.52
N GLY A 339 -1.00 -1.23 19.57
CA GLY A 339 -1.46 -2.40 18.82
C GLY A 339 -2.00 -2.10 17.43
N LYS A 340 -2.19 -0.84 17.01
CA LYS A 340 -2.90 -0.55 15.75
C LYS A 340 -1.98 0.05 14.69
N MET A 341 -1.91 -0.53 13.49
CA MET A 341 -1.28 0.16 12.36
C MET A 341 -2.20 1.26 11.84
N TYR A 342 -1.70 2.48 11.74
CA TYR A 342 -2.42 3.61 11.16
C TYR A 342 -2.11 3.70 9.67
N MET A 343 -3.06 4.28 8.91
CA MET A 343 -2.78 4.72 7.56
C MET A 343 -1.63 5.74 7.59
N CYS A 344 -0.79 5.74 6.54
CA CYS A 344 0.14 6.84 6.33
C CYS A 344 -0.63 8.16 6.29
N GLY A 345 -0.02 9.23 6.81
CA GLY A 345 -0.57 10.59 6.72
C GLY A 345 0.25 11.49 5.81
N SER A 346 -0.07 12.78 5.78
CA SER A 346 0.73 13.80 5.11
C SER A 346 2.08 14.02 5.80
N GLN A 347 3.11 14.38 5.02
CA GLN A 347 4.38 14.85 5.58
C GLN A 347 4.18 16.15 6.37
N THR A 348 4.51 16.13 7.67
CA THR A 348 4.41 17.32 8.54
C THR A 348 5.73 18.06 8.72
N GLY A 349 6.86 17.45 8.34
CA GLY A 349 8.18 18.06 8.48
C GLY A 349 9.32 17.09 8.18
N LYS A 350 10.54 17.63 8.11
CA LYS A 350 11.81 16.92 7.90
C LYS A 350 12.86 17.56 8.80
N ILE A 351 13.67 16.75 9.46
CA ILE A 351 14.78 17.21 10.30
C ILE A 351 16.06 16.62 9.73
N MET A 352 17.01 17.47 9.36
CA MET A 352 18.33 17.05 8.92
C MET A 352 19.24 16.86 10.13
N GLY A 353 19.89 15.71 10.25
CA GLY A 353 20.82 15.38 11.33
C GLY A 353 22.24 15.92 11.09
N ASP A 354 22.37 17.15 10.63
CA ASP A 354 23.64 17.76 10.20
C ASP A 354 24.52 18.23 11.37
N ASN A 355 23.92 18.53 12.52
CA ASN A 355 24.59 18.99 13.72
C ASN A 355 24.14 18.22 14.98
N ASP A 356 24.87 18.35 16.08
CA ASP A 356 24.58 17.57 17.29
C ASP A 356 23.23 17.91 17.93
N HIS A 357 22.79 19.16 17.85
CA HIS A 357 21.48 19.58 18.35
C HIS A 357 20.33 18.89 17.59
N SER A 358 20.43 18.86 16.25
CA SER A 358 19.44 18.18 15.40
C SER A 358 19.43 16.66 15.61
N LYS A 359 20.61 16.03 15.76
CA LYS A 359 20.73 14.60 16.09
C LYS A 359 20.10 14.27 17.45
N GLN A 360 20.34 15.09 18.47
CA GLN A 360 19.69 14.93 19.77
C GLN A 360 18.16 15.08 19.66
N THR A 361 17.69 16.02 18.84
CA THR A 361 16.25 16.20 18.59
C THR A 361 15.64 14.95 17.93
N ILE A 362 16.30 14.39 16.91
CA ILE A 362 15.88 13.14 16.26
C ILE A 362 15.82 12.00 17.28
N LEU A 363 16.87 11.83 18.10
CA LEU A 363 16.90 10.79 19.13
C LEU A 363 15.81 10.96 20.20
N ARG A 364 15.47 12.20 20.58
CA ARG A 364 14.36 12.49 21.50
C ARG A 364 13.01 12.09 20.89
N ILE A 365 12.82 12.28 19.59
CA ILE A 365 11.61 11.85 18.89
C ILE A 365 11.52 10.32 18.84
N ILE A 366 12.60 9.65 18.46
CA ILE A 366 12.66 8.17 18.36
C ILE A 366 12.37 7.52 19.71
N ASN A 367 12.99 8.03 20.78
CA ASN A 367 12.88 7.47 22.13
C ASN A 367 11.72 8.05 22.95
N SER A 368 10.87 8.89 22.36
CA SER A 368 9.79 9.54 23.10
C SER A 368 8.74 8.54 23.58
N ASN A 369 8.39 8.61 24.86
CA ASN A 369 7.25 7.85 25.41
C ASN A 369 5.89 8.32 24.85
N LYS A 370 5.85 9.51 24.20
CA LYS A 370 4.64 9.97 23.50
C LYS A 370 4.19 9.03 22.40
N ARG A 371 5.07 8.14 21.90
CA ARG A 371 4.70 7.10 20.93
C ARG A 371 3.47 6.28 21.38
N PHE A 372 3.31 6.03 22.68
CA PHE A 372 2.20 5.26 23.21
C PHE A 372 0.91 6.06 23.46
N THR A 373 0.87 7.34 23.10
CA THR A 373 -0.28 8.24 23.32
C THR A 373 -0.79 8.81 22.00
N GLN A 374 -1.91 9.53 22.06
CA GLN A 374 -2.46 10.25 20.90
C GLN A 374 -1.55 11.39 20.40
N GLU A 375 -0.55 11.79 21.19
CA GLU A 375 0.45 12.79 20.80
C GLU A 375 1.65 12.17 20.06
N GLY A 376 1.68 10.85 19.92
CA GLY A 376 2.72 10.12 19.20
C GLY A 376 2.77 10.52 17.74
N ARG A 377 3.98 10.62 17.19
CA ARG A 377 4.20 10.96 15.77
C ARG A 377 4.75 9.75 15.05
N LEU A 378 4.14 9.38 13.93
CA LEU A 378 4.76 8.45 13.00
C LEU A 378 5.94 9.13 12.33
N PHE A 379 7.05 8.41 12.17
CA PHE A 379 8.24 8.93 11.51
C PHE A 379 8.92 7.84 10.67
N ILE A 380 9.76 8.31 9.75
CA ILE A 380 10.76 7.50 9.07
C ILE A 380 12.11 8.15 9.40
N ALA A 381 13.03 7.35 9.93
CA ALA A 381 14.35 7.83 10.33
C ALA A 381 15.45 7.01 9.67
N GLU A 382 16.46 7.68 9.11
CA GLU A 382 17.69 7.03 8.68
C GLU A 382 18.66 6.91 9.84
N VAL A 383 18.96 5.66 10.22
CA VAL A 383 19.87 5.37 11.33
C VAL A 383 20.86 4.29 10.92
N LYS A 384 22.01 4.29 11.60
CA LYS A 384 22.92 3.15 11.62
C LYS A 384 22.50 2.27 12.80
N GLY A 385 22.29 0.98 12.54
CA GLY A 385 21.78 0.05 13.53
C GLY A 385 22.56 -1.25 13.53
N HIS A 386 22.70 -1.86 14.69
CA HIS A 386 23.22 -3.22 14.82
C HIS A 386 22.58 -3.89 16.03
N ILE A 387 22.45 -5.21 15.97
CA ILE A 387 22.19 -6.02 17.16
C ILE A 387 23.46 -6.01 18.00
N GLN A 388 23.35 -5.74 19.29
CA GLN A 388 24.50 -5.84 20.19
C GLN A 388 25.03 -7.28 20.15
N GLU A 389 26.36 -7.42 20.18
CA GLU A 389 27.03 -8.70 19.94
C GLU A 389 26.54 -9.83 20.88
N ASP A 390 26.17 -9.48 22.11
CA ASP A 390 25.68 -10.43 23.10
C ASP A 390 24.35 -11.10 22.72
N TYR A 391 23.52 -10.42 21.92
CA TYR A 391 22.22 -10.91 21.48
C TYR A 391 22.25 -11.51 20.07
N LEU A 392 23.39 -11.54 19.38
CA LEU A 392 23.45 -12.06 18.00
C LEU A 392 22.90 -13.49 17.89
N ASN A 393 23.24 -14.36 18.84
CA ASN A 393 22.79 -15.76 18.85
C ASN A 393 21.29 -15.96 19.09
N ASP A 394 20.60 -14.94 19.61
CA ASP A 394 19.15 -14.95 19.81
C ASP A 394 18.41 -14.67 18.50
N PHE A 395 19.02 -13.88 17.61
CA PHE A 395 18.41 -13.43 16.37
C PHE A 395 19.05 -13.99 15.10
N ILE A 396 20.17 -14.72 15.19
CA ILE A 396 20.98 -15.12 14.02
C ILE A 396 20.23 -15.95 12.98
N ASN A 397 19.22 -16.73 13.38
CA ASN A 397 18.41 -17.51 12.44
C ASN A 397 17.40 -16.64 11.69
N PHE A 398 16.95 -15.54 12.30
CA PHE A 398 16.01 -14.57 11.72
C PHE A 398 16.39 -13.14 12.09
N PRO A 399 17.46 -12.58 11.49
CA PRO A 399 17.88 -11.22 11.83
C PRO A 399 16.76 -10.21 11.51
N PRO A 400 16.55 -9.18 12.35
CA PRO A 400 15.40 -8.32 12.23
C PRO A 400 15.48 -7.38 11.02
N ILE A 401 16.70 -6.97 10.59
CA ILE A 401 16.89 -5.93 9.58
C ILE A 401 16.65 -6.49 8.19
N LEU A 402 15.42 -6.36 7.71
CA LEU A 402 15.00 -6.81 6.38
C LEU A 402 15.33 -5.78 5.30
N ARG A 403 16.40 -5.97 4.52
CA ARG A 403 16.83 -4.97 3.52
C ARG A 403 17.32 -5.61 2.22
N ASN A 404 17.16 -4.86 1.13
CA ASN A 404 17.83 -5.18 -0.13
C ASN A 404 19.32 -4.93 0.05
N TYR A 405 20.12 -5.99 -0.02
CA TYR A 405 21.57 -5.95 0.05
C TYR A 405 22.16 -6.20 -1.34
N GLU A 406 23.15 -5.38 -1.72
CA GLU A 406 23.94 -5.59 -2.92
C GLU A 406 25.20 -6.37 -2.54
N PHE A 407 25.47 -7.46 -3.24
CA PHE A 407 26.64 -8.31 -3.01
C PHE A 407 27.18 -8.83 -4.34
N THR A 408 28.45 -9.22 -4.35
CA THR A 408 29.08 -9.84 -5.53
C THR A 408 28.95 -11.36 -5.42
N THR A 409 28.59 -12.04 -6.51
CA THR A 409 28.56 -13.51 -6.58
C THR A 409 29.95 -14.12 -6.77
N ASP A 410 30.94 -13.60 -6.05
CA ASP A 410 32.29 -14.16 -6.00
C ASP A 410 32.36 -15.31 -5.00
N GLU A 411 33.36 -16.18 -5.17
CA GLU A 411 33.51 -17.39 -4.34
C GLU A 411 33.59 -17.08 -2.84
N ARG A 412 34.24 -15.96 -2.48
CA ARG A 412 34.37 -15.53 -1.08
C ARG A 412 33.02 -15.22 -0.45
N THR A 413 32.10 -14.64 -1.21
CA THR A 413 30.81 -14.14 -0.71
C THR A 413 29.75 -15.24 -0.68
N ILE A 414 29.64 -16.05 -1.75
CA ILE A 414 28.61 -17.10 -1.86
C ILE A 414 29.09 -18.49 -1.45
N GLY A 415 30.39 -18.65 -1.21
CA GLY A 415 31.03 -19.92 -0.88
C GLY A 415 31.33 -20.78 -2.11
N SER A 416 32.35 -21.63 -1.98
CA SER A 416 32.84 -22.50 -3.05
C SER A 416 31.76 -23.39 -3.67
N TYR A 417 30.88 -23.98 -2.85
CA TYR A 417 29.79 -24.83 -3.34
C TYR A 417 28.86 -24.09 -4.32
N MET A 418 28.34 -22.91 -3.93
CA MET A 418 27.42 -22.16 -4.78
C MET A 418 28.13 -21.60 -6.01
N TYR A 419 29.38 -21.17 -5.84
CA TYR A 419 30.20 -20.66 -6.94
C TYR A 419 30.45 -21.74 -8.01
N SER A 420 30.85 -22.95 -7.61
CA SER A 420 30.99 -24.10 -8.52
C SER A 420 29.66 -24.51 -9.14
N HIS A 421 28.59 -24.62 -8.34
CA HIS A 421 27.25 -24.95 -8.87
C HIS A 421 26.78 -23.96 -9.93
N MET A 422 27.01 -22.66 -9.73
CA MET A 422 26.71 -21.64 -10.72
C MET A 422 27.53 -21.85 -12.00
N LYS A 423 28.84 -22.08 -11.89
CA LYS A 423 29.70 -22.36 -13.06
C LYS A 423 29.26 -23.60 -13.83
N ASP A 424 29.02 -24.71 -13.13
CA ASP A 424 28.65 -26.00 -13.72
C ASP A 424 27.31 -25.93 -14.47
N ASN A 425 26.42 -25.03 -14.04
CA ASN A 425 25.11 -24.81 -14.67
C ASN A 425 25.09 -23.56 -15.57
N THR A 426 26.25 -23.07 -16.01
CA THR A 426 26.38 -21.90 -16.91
C THR A 426 25.72 -20.60 -16.39
N ILE A 427 25.58 -20.47 -15.07
CA ILE A 427 25.10 -19.26 -14.40
C ILE A 427 26.31 -18.33 -14.18
N LYS A 428 26.16 -17.05 -14.55
CA LYS A 428 27.23 -16.05 -14.44
C LYS A 428 27.64 -15.81 -12.98
N THR A 429 28.94 -15.95 -12.68
CA THR A 429 29.55 -15.61 -11.38
C THR A 429 30.19 -14.22 -11.40
N ASP A 430 30.68 -13.75 -10.25
CA ASP A 430 31.43 -12.49 -10.11
C ASP A 430 30.65 -11.23 -10.57
N GLN A 431 29.32 -11.28 -10.45
CA GLN A 431 28.43 -10.18 -10.79
C GLN A 431 27.84 -9.55 -9.53
N LYS A 432 27.54 -8.26 -9.61
CA LYS A 432 26.73 -7.60 -8.58
C LYS A 432 25.28 -8.08 -8.67
N GLN A 433 24.76 -8.57 -7.56
CA GLN A 433 23.36 -8.94 -7.41
C GLN A 433 22.75 -8.21 -6.22
N ARG A 434 21.45 -7.91 -6.34
CA ARG A 434 20.67 -7.27 -5.28
C ARG A 434 19.61 -8.25 -4.80
N LYS A 435 19.59 -8.54 -3.49
CA LYS A 435 18.62 -9.46 -2.89
C LYS A 435 18.04 -8.91 -1.60
N LEU A 436 16.72 -9.04 -1.43
CA LEU A 436 16.07 -8.79 -0.15
C LEU A 436 16.46 -9.89 0.83
N THR A 437 17.05 -9.52 1.95
CA THR A 437 17.54 -10.47 2.96
C THR A 437 17.45 -9.87 4.37
N ASN A 438 17.74 -10.70 5.37
CA ASN A 438 17.78 -10.33 6.77
C ASN A 438 19.23 -10.07 7.20
N LEU A 439 19.47 -8.93 7.85
CA LEU A 439 20.78 -8.47 8.30
C LEU A 439 20.81 -8.32 9.83
N THR A 440 22.00 -8.51 10.41
CA THR A 440 22.25 -8.27 11.84
C THR A 440 22.69 -6.82 12.13
N SER A 441 23.10 -6.08 11.10
CA SER A 441 23.44 -4.67 11.18
C SER A 441 23.20 -3.96 9.85
N THR A 442 23.27 -2.63 9.87
CA THR A 442 23.30 -1.80 8.67
C THR A 442 24.69 -1.68 8.05
N MET A 443 25.69 -2.44 8.56
CA MET A 443 27.07 -2.46 8.04
C MET A 443 27.72 -1.07 7.94
N GLY A 444 27.39 -0.18 8.87
CA GLY A 444 27.92 1.19 8.89
C GLY A 444 27.21 2.16 7.96
N GLU A 445 26.22 1.71 7.19
CA GLU A 445 25.39 2.54 6.32
C GLU A 445 24.15 3.06 7.04
N TYR A 446 23.67 4.23 6.60
CA TYR A 446 22.37 4.75 7.02
C TYR A 446 21.27 4.03 6.24
N MET A 447 20.32 3.45 6.99
CA MET A 447 19.14 2.82 6.42
C MET A 447 17.89 3.43 7.03
N ALA A 448 16.84 3.68 6.24
CA ALA A 448 15.61 4.23 6.79
C ALA A 448 14.77 3.15 7.44
N PHE A 449 14.16 3.46 8.56
CA PHE A 449 13.23 2.60 9.27
C PHE A 449 11.99 3.41 9.65
N SER A 450 10.83 2.78 9.60
CA SER A 450 9.60 3.37 10.13
C SER A 450 9.57 3.27 11.65
N SER A 451 8.77 4.11 12.28
CA SER A 451 8.50 4.05 13.71
C SER A 451 7.84 2.75 14.16
N TYR A 452 7.23 1.97 13.26
CA TYR A 452 6.72 0.62 13.59
C TYR A 452 7.83 -0.43 13.71
N TYR A 453 9.00 -0.11 13.17
CA TYR A 453 10.15 -1.00 13.14
C TYR A 453 11.19 -0.62 14.20
N LEU A 454 11.48 0.68 14.36
CA LEU A 454 12.37 1.23 15.40
C LEU A 454 11.67 1.27 16.76
#